data_AF-A0A9E4PI70-F1
#
_entry.id   AF-A0A9E4PI70-F1
#
_cell.length_a   1.000
_cell.length_b   1.000
_cell.length_c   1.000
_cell.angle_alpha   90.00
_cell.angle_beta   90.00
_cell.angle_gamma   90.00
#
_symmetry.space_group_name_H-M   'P 1'
#
loop_
_entity.id
_entity.type
_entity.pdbx_description
1 polymer ?
#
loop_
_entity_poly.entity_id
_entity_poly.type
_entity_poly.pdbx_seq_one_letter_code
_entity_poly.pdbx_strand_id
1 'polypeptide(L)'
;MRTWLLVLLIVTLGGLAGACSSGDDDTAATPTSRDFGDGSSGTPSADTDADGPAATLAPGEPGGPGNGTDGDPGAPGGAPDGERQIPTAALDGVMRLTIVEGGFCNANECFVAIGSTFTLAVEVLAAPSSSYVLLQTFLDFGVYDPTASEDDAGPGTCGDGVGNGGRDGVDRTDDDCVRVDLTYIASASAVDEIVWADLSEGTGLRAEMGPGLLMHGGLTGLVPPLPTSNATGIVVRFQLRCPANATRVPITLLVYDDPVAKTNGSVFVEADTSRKVAPNVAPITLICE
;
A
#
# COMPACT_ATOMS: atom_id res chain seq x y z
N MET A 1 41.36 -20.79 30.73
CA MET A 1 41.63 -21.73 29.62
C MET A 1 40.31 -22.04 28.96
N ARG A 2 40.14 -21.60 27.71
CA ARG A 2 38.92 -21.73 26.91
C ARG A 2 38.98 -23.05 26.13
N THR A 3 37.91 -23.84 26.15
CA THR A 3 37.75 -24.95 25.21
C THR A 3 36.37 -24.79 24.56
N TRP A 4 36.38 -24.37 23.30
CA TRP A 4 35.21 -24.33 22.43
C TRP A 4 34.97 -25.73 21.88
N LEU A 5 33.72 -26.22 21.92
CA LEU A 5 33.30 -27.40 21.18
C LEU A 5 32.53 -26.93 19.94
N LEU A 6 33.17 -27.07 18.78
CA LEU A 6 32.62 -26.86 17.46
C LEU A 6 31.99 -28.20 17.00
N VAL A 7 30.67 -28.24 16.78
CA VAL A 7 30.03 -29.38 16.11
C VAL A 7 29.86 -29.03 14.64
N LEU A 8 30.70 -29.68 13.83
CA LEU A 8 30.69 -29.71 12.39
C LEU A 8 29.71 -30.83 11.96
N LEU A 9 28.59 -30.50 11.31
CA LEU A 9 27.76 -31.50 10.64
C LEU A 9 28.05 -31.48 9.14
N ILE A 10 28.55 -32.61 8.65
CA ILE A 10 28.97 -32.86 7.27
C ILE A 10 27.76 -33.28 6.44
N VAL A 11 27.61 -32.65 5.28
CA VAL A 11 26.76 -33.03 4.14
C VAL A 11 27.33 -34.29 3.48
N THR A 12 26.49 -35.28 3.15
CA THR A 12 26.72 -36.21 2.01
C THR A 12 25.42 -36.87 1.50
N LEU A 13 25.06 -36.49 0.27
CA LEU A 13 24.66 -37.29 -0.91
C LEU A 13 23.63 -38.46 -0.83
N GLY A 14 22.61 -38.33 -1.70
CA GLY A 14 21.85 -39.41 -2.35
C GLY A 14 20.50 -38.86 -2.85
N GLY A 15 20.18 -38.67 -4.14
CA GLY A 15 20.62 -39.36 -5.34
C GLY A 15 19.64 -40.48 -5.68
N LEU A 16 18.45 -40.15 -6.22
CA LEU A 16 17.58 -41.10 -6.94
C LEU A 16 16.74 -40.34 -7.99
N ALA A 17 17.12 -40.53 -9.25
CA ALA A 17 16.35 -40.20 -10.42
C ALA A 17 15.23 -41.23 -10.60
N GLY A 18 13.99 -40.77 -10.74
CA GLY A 18 12.84 -41.58 -11.13
C GLY A 18 12.32 -41.07 -12.48
N ALA A 19 12.75 -41.72 -13.56
CA ALA A 19 12.15 -41.57 -14.88
C ALA A 19 10.86 -42.41 -14.92
N CYS A 20 9.72 -41.77 -15.16
CA CYS A 20 8.50 -42.45 -15.58
C CYS A 20 8.24 -42.16 -17.06
N SER A 21 8.07 -43.27 -17.75
CA SER A 21 7.94 -43.48 -19.19
C SER A 21 6.68 -42.83 -19.77
N SER A 22 6.83 -42.43 -21.03
CA SER A 22 5.81 -42.07 -22.01
C SER A 22 4.64 -43.06 -22.10
N GLY A 23 3.43 -42.50 -22.16
CA GLY A 23 2.24 -43.15 -22.69
C GLY A 23 1.51 -42.14 -23.58
N ASP A 24 1.70 -42.30 -24.89
CA ASP A 24 0.85 -41.70 -25.92
C ASP A 24 -0.54 -42.35 -25.84
N ASP A 25 -1.60 -41.55 -25.84
CA ASP A 25 -2.87 -41.97 -26.45
C ASP A 25 -3.63 -40.73 -26.94
N ASP A 26 -3.81 -40.74 -28.26
CA ASP A 26 -4.65 -39.87 -29.05
C ASP A 26 -6.10 -39.85 -28.54
N THR A 27 -6.73 -38.69 -28.50
CA THR A 27 -8.06 -38.50 -29.11
C THR A 27 -8.41 -37.03 -29.22
N ALA A 28 -8.38 -36.55 -30.46
CA ALA A 28 -8.94 -35.27 -30.86
C ALA A 28 -10.46 -35.27 -30.60
N ALA A 29 -10.92 -34.38 -29.72
CA ALA A 29 -12.32 -34.01 -29.61
C ALA A 29 -12.51 -32.59 -30.19
N THR A 30 -13.33 -32.54 -31.23
CA THR A 30 -13.78 -31.38 -31.98
C THR A 30 -14.46 -30.35 -31.07
N PRO A 31 -14.14 -29.05 -31.12
CA PRO A 31 -14.95 -28.05 -30.44
C PRO A 31 -16.20 -27.77 -31.28
N THR A 32 -17.36 -28.20 -30.80
CA THR A 32 -18.66 -27.71 -31.30
C THR A 32 -18.82 -26.26 -30.90
N SER A 33 -18.81 -25.37 -31.89
CA SER A 33 -19.25 -23.98 -31.80
C SER A 33 -20.71 -23.95 -31.33
N ARG A 34 -20.95 -23.51 -30.10
CA ARG A 34 -22.28 -23.08 -29.66
C ARG A 34 -22.41 -21.59 -29.91
N ASP A 35 -23.07 -21.32 -31.03
CA ASP A 35 -23.79 -20.10 -31.36
C ASP A 35 -24.72 -19.74 -30.18
N PHE A 36 -24.41 -18.67 -29.46
CA PHE A 36 -25.37 -18.02 -28.56
C PHE A 36 -25.84 -16.75 -29.24
N GLY A 37 -27.12 -16.77 -29.59
CA GLY A 37 -27.79 -15.77 -30.38
C GLY A 37 -27.77 -14.38 -29.77
N ASP A 38 -27.67 -13.44 -30.69
CA ASP A 38 -28.15 -12.08 -30.65
C ASP A 38 -29.44 -11.94 -29.84
N GLY A 39 -29.34 -11.13 -28.78
CA GLY A 39 -30.43 -10.72 -27.90
C GLY A 39 -30.32 -9.23 -27.59
N SER A 40 -30.26 -8.41 -28.64
CA SER A 40 -30.59 -6.99 -28.60
C SER A 40 -31.92 -6.74 -27.87
N SER A 41 -31.90 -5.94 -26.80
CA SER A 41 -32.78 -4.75 -26.64
C SER A 41 -32.78 -4.23 -25.20
N GLY A 42 -32.45 -2.94 -25.02
CA GLY A 42 -33.00 -2.15 -23.92
C GLY A 42 -32.02 -1.41 -23.02
N THR A 43 -31.35 -0.38 -23.55
CA THR A 43 -30.82 0.72 -22.72
C THR A 43 -31.97 1.62 -22.25
N PRO A 44 -32.15 1.87 -20.94
CA PRO A 44 -32.85 3.05 -20.48
C PRO A 44 -31.90 4.25 -20.48
N SER A 45 -32.32 5.26 -21.23
CA SER A 45 -31.71 6.58 -21.37
C SER A 45 -31.60 7.30 -20.02
N ALA A 46 -30.52 8.07 -19.88
CA ALA A 46 -30.28 9.01 -18.81
C ALA A 46 -31.30 10.17 -18.81
N ASP A 47 -31.78 10.54 -17.63
CA ASP A 47 -32.34 11.85 -17.30
C ASP A 47 -31.69 12.27 -15.97
N THR A 48 -30.61 13.03 -16.05
CA THR A 48 -30.09 13.82 -14.91
C THR A 48 -30.31 15.29 -15.25
N ASP A 49 -31.41 15.83 -14.73
CA ASP A 49 -31.65 17.26 -14.68
C ASP A 49 -30.61 17.92 -13.77
N ALA A 50 -29.82 18.79 -14.38
CA ALA A 50 -28.97 19.76 -13.72
C ALA A 50 -29.83 20.95 -13.30
N ASP A 51 -29.85 21.27 -12.01
CA ASP A 51 -30.21 22.61 -11.52
C ASP A 51 -29.45 22.90 -10.22
N GLY A 52 -28.42 23.73 -10.33
CA GLY A 52 -27.81 24.43 -9.21
C GLY A 52 -28.45 25.80 -9.01
N PRO A 53 -28.30 26.40 -7.82
CA PRO A 53 -28.13 27.85 -7.79
C PRO A 53 -26.84 28.30 -7.11
N ALA A 54 -26.27 29.34 -7.72
CA ALA A 54 -25.04 30.03 -7.39
C ALA A 54 -25.03 30.64 -5.99
N ALA A 55 -23.90 30.51 -5.28
CA ALA A 55 -23.60 31.28 -4.10
C ALA A 55 -22.76 32.52 -4.47
N THR A 56 -23.39 33.67 -4.31
CA THR A 56 -22.85 35.02 -4.44
C THR A 56 -21.75 35.29 -3.40
N LEU A 57 -20.53 35.60 -3.84
CA LEU A 57 -19.47 36.16 -3.01
C LEU A 57 -19.62 37.69 -2.94
N ALA A 58 -19.71 38.24 -1.72
CA ALA A 58 -19.61 39.67 -1.46
C ALA A 58 -18.15 40.07 -1.16
N PRO A 59 -17.67 41.23 -1.62
CA PRO A 59 -16.34 41.74 -1.29
C PRO A 59 -16.38 42.54 0.02
N GLY A 60 -15.54 42.17 0.98
CA GLY A 60 -15.30 42.92 2.22
C GLY A 60 -13.90 43.53 2.23
N GLU A 61 -13.87 44.83 2.49
CA GLU A 61 -12.79 45.81 2.32
C GLU A 61 -11.55 45.70 3.24
N PRO A 62 -10.48 46.48 2.95
CA PRO A 62 -9.16 46.37 3.57
C PRO A 62 -9.00 47.30 4.80
N GLY A 63 -8.12 46.93 5.74
CA GLY A 63 -7.68 47.89 6.76
C GLY A 63 -6.66 47.36 7.76
N GLY A 64 -5.47 47.98 7.79
CA GLY A 64 -4.69 48.18 9.01
C GLY A 64 -3.23 47.73 8.98
N PRO A 65 -2.26 48.65 8.91
CA PRO A 65 -0.85 48.35 9.17
C PRO A 65 -0.57 48.42 10.69
N GLY A 66 -0.19 47.28 11.28
CA GLY A 66 0.35 47.21 12.64
C GLY A 66 1.88 47.20 12.59
N ASN A 67 2.48 48.35 12.89
CA ASN A 67 3.92 48.53 13.07
C ASN A 67 4.28 48.24 14.55
N GLY A 68 5.28 47.38 14.80
CA GLY A 68 5.66 46.96 16.16
C GLY A 68 7.01 46.25 16.24
N THR A 69 8.09 47.04 16.17
CA THR A 69 9.34 47.01 16.96
C THR A 69 10.02 45.70 17.38
N ASP A 70 11.28 45.59 16.94
CA ASP A 70 12.50 45.43 17.74
C ASP A 70 12.78 44.15 18.54
N GLY A 71 13.88 43.49 18.12
CA GLY A 71 14.92 43.02 19.03
C GLY A 71 15.10 41.50 19.12
N ASP A 72 16.18 40.97 18.51
CA ASP A 72 17.31 40.33 19.22
C ASP A 72 18.21 39.53 18.24
N PRO A 73 19.48 39.91 18.00
CA PRO A 73 20.44 39.11 17.26
C PRO A 73 21.39 38.40 18.23
N GLY A 74 21.12 37.13 18.54
CA GLY A 74 21.95 36.35 19.46
C GLY A 74 22.00 34.85 19.21
N ALA A 75 23.16 34.41 18.74
CA ALA A 75 23.75 33.06 18.83
C ALA A 75 23.43 32.00 17.74
N PRO A 76 24.45 31.59 16.95
CA PRO A 76 24.44 30.35 16.20
C PRO A 76 24.99 29.21 17.09
N GLY A 77 24.13 28.27 17.47
CA GLY A 77 24.51 27.04 18.17
C GLY A 77 23.66 25.89 17.65
N GLY A 78 24.26 25.02 16.84
CA GLY A 78 23.60 23.83 16.32
C GLY A 78 23.41 22.73 17.37
N ALA A 79 22.37 21.92 17.18
CA ALA A 79 22.26 20.52 17.59
C ALA A 79 21.06 19.87 16.86
N PRO A 80 21.10 18.54 16.63
CA PRO A 80 20.40 17.85 15.55
C PRO A 80 18.96 17.44 15.89
N ASP A 81 18.19 17.16 14.84
CA ASP A 81 17.00 16.30 14.79
C ASP A 81 16.00 16.51 15.93
N GLY A 82 15.25 17.61 15.86
CA GLY A 82 14.07 17.80 16.69
C GLY A 82 13.03 16.73 16.38
N GLU A 83 12.95 15.72 17.23
CA GLU A 83 11.78 14.84 17.30
C GLU A 83 10.53 15.71 17.46
N ARG A 84 9.74 15.77 16.40
CA ARG A 84 8.46 16.49 16.38
C ARG A 84 7.56 15.86 17.45
N GLN A 85 7.42 16.51 18.59
CA GLN A 85 6.48 16.10 19.63
C GLN A 85 5.05 16.24 19.09
N ILE A 86 4.43 15.10 18.79
CA ILE A 86 3.01 15.04 18.43
C ILE A 86 2.21 15.06 19.75
N PRO A 87 1.24 15.99 19.95
CA PRO A 87 0.50 16.09 21.20
C PRO A 87 -0.15 14.75 21.62
N THR A 88 0.19 14.26 22.81
CA THR A 88 -0.15 12.93 23.33
C THR A 88 -1.65 12.67 23.55
N ALA A 89 -2.49 13.71 23.52
CA ALA A 89 -3.88 13.62 23.99
C ALA A 89 -4.92 13.26 22.90
N ALA A 90 -4.52 13.00 21.65
CA ALA A 90 -5.49 12.73 20.57
C ALA A 90 -5.01 11.74 19.48
N LEU A 91 -3.99 10.93 19.77
CA LEU A 91 -3.39 10.03 18.79
C LEU A 91 -3.87 8.59 19.00
N ASP A 92 -5.18 8.38 18.85
CA ASP A 92 -5.71 7.03 18.72
C ASP A 92 -5.28 6.50 17.35
N GLY A 93 -4.30 5.57 17.33
CA GLY A 93 -3.92 4.83 16.13
C GLY A 93 -3.19 5.67 15.07
N VAL A 94 -1.88 5.90 15.25
CA VAL A 94 -1.04 6.61 14.28
C VAL A 94 -0.06 5.64 13.65
N MET A 95 -0.01 5.64 12.32
CA MET A 95 1.06 4.99 11.57
C MET A 95 1.78 5.97 10.65
N ARG A 96 2.96 5.57 10.20
CA ARG A 96 3.81 6.37 9.32
C ARG A 96 4.40 5.47 8.23
N LEU A 97 4.43 6.00 7.01
CA LEU A 97 5.29 5.49 5.94
C LEU A 97 6.64 6.19 6.01
N THR A 98 7.74 5.44 5.95
CA THR A 98 9.09 6.01 5.98
C THR A 98 10.11 5.12 5.28
N ILE A 99 11.20 5.70 4.78
CA ILE A 99 12.34 4.94 4.24
C ILE A 99 13.32 4.67 5.37
N VAL A 100 13.66 3.41 5.57
CA VAL A 100 14.59 2.98 6.61
C VAL A 100 15.97 2.63 6.07
N GLU A 101 16.09 2.37 4.76
CA GLU A 101 17.35 2.05 4.07
C GLU A 101 17.30 2.52 2.60
N GLY A 102 18.43 2.92 2.03
CA GLY A 102 18.54 3.26 0.59
C GLY A 102 17.96 4.62 0.18
N GLY A 103 17.60 5.47 1.15
CA GLY A 103 17.09 6.82 0.90
C GLY A 103 16.90 7.59 2.21
N PHE A 104 16.23 8.74 2.14
CA PHE A 104 15.85 9.52 3.31
C PHE A 104 14.53 10.25 3.07
N CYS A 105 13.83 10.65 4.14
CA CYS A 105 12.60 11.43 4.05
C CYS A 105 12.76 12.79 4.72
N ASN A 106 12.24 13.83 4.07
CA ASN A 106 12.04 15.16 4.62
C ASN A 106 10.53 15.46 4.62
N ALA A 107 9.92 15.43 5.80
CA ALA A 107 8.47 15.46 5.96
C ALA A 107 7.79 14.35 5.13
N ASN A 108 6.96 14.73 4.15
CA ASN A 108 6.22 13.78 3.30
C ASN A 108 6.91 13.53 1.96
N GLU A 109 8.12 14.07 1.72
CA GLU A 109 8.90 13.78 0.51
C GLU A 109 10.07 12.86 0.87
N CYS A 110 10.21 11.76 0.14
CA CYS A 110 11.29 10.80 0.35
C CYS A 110 12.14 10.70 -0.92
N PHE A 111 13.46 10.74 -0.75
CA PHE A 111 14.43 10.83 -1.83
C PHE A 111 15.24 9.54 -1.91
N VAL A 112 15.32 8.97 -3.10
CA VAL A 112 16.04 7.73 -3.41
C VAL A 112 16.79 7.89 -4.73
N ALA A 113 18.00 7.35 -4.82
CA ALA A 113 18.77 7.44 -6.05
C ALA A 113 18.08 6.66 -7.19
N ILE A 114 18.05 7.20 -8.42
CA ILE A 114 17.56 6.47 -9.59
C ILE A 114 18.23 5.08 -9.75
N GLY A 115 17.45 4.08 -10.14
CA GLY A 115 17.89 2.69 -10.32
C GLY A 115 18.27 1.94 -9.02
N SER A 116 18.29 2.63 -7.88
CA SER A 116 18.68 2.06 -6.58
C SER A 116 17.51 1.35 -5.90
N THR A 117 17.87 0.48 -4.95
CA THR A 117 16.93 -0.28 -4.11
C THR A 117 16.86 0.38 -2.74
N PHE A 118 15.66 0.46 -2.17
CA PHE A 118 15.39 1.07 -0.88
C PHE A 118 14.35 0.25 -0.10
N THR A 119 14.36 0.41 1.22
CA THR A 119 13.43 -0.28 2.12
C THR A 119 12.42 0.73 2.65
N LEU A 120 11.16 0.61 2.20
CA LEU A 120 10.03 1.33 2.75
C LEU A 120 9.49 0.57 3.96
N ALA A 121 9.08 1.27 5.01
CA ALA A 121 8.53 0.68 6.21
C ALA A 121 7.18 1.29 6.57
N VAL A 122 6.30 0.45 7.11
CA VAL A 122 5.12 0.89 7.87
C VAL A 122 5.47 0.81 9.35
N GLU A 123 5.36 1.96 10.02
CA GLU A 123 5.69 2.12 11.43
C GLU A 123 4.45 2.52 12.22
N VAL A 124 4.17 1.80 13.30
CA VAL A 124 3.13 2.16 14.27
C VAL A 124 3.73 3.09 15.31
N LEU A 125 3.35 4.37 15.29
CA LEU A 125 3.81 5.38 16.24
C LEU A 125 3.00 5.37 17.54
N ALA A 126 1.71 5.11 17.43
CA ALA A 126 0.81 5.00 18.58
C ALA A 126 -0.29 3.98 18.28
N ALA A 127 -0.47 3.00 19.17
CA ALA A 127 -1.58 2.05 19.12
C ALA A 127 -2.59 2.39 20.24
N PRO A 128 -3.90 2.27 20.00
CA PRO A 128 -4.90 2.44 21.07
C PRO A 128 -4.68 1.41 22.21
N SER A 129 -4.79 1.86 23.46
CA SER A 129 -4.39 1.12 24.68
C SER A 129 -5.16 -0.18 24.94
N SER A 130 -6.35 -0.33 24.35
CA SER A 130 -7.23 -1.50 24.45
C SER A 130 -7.50 -2.16 23.10
N SER A 131 -6.63 -1.94 22.11
CA SER A 131 -6.79 -2.48 20.76
C SER A 131 -5.75 -3.53 20.40
N TYR A 132 -6.10 -4.39 19.47
CA TYR A 132 -5.15 -5.17 18.71
C TYR A 132 -5.01 -4.56 17.32
N VAL A 133 -3.82 -4.62 16.77
CA VAL A 133 -3.61 -4.26 15.37
C VAL A 133 -4.14 -5.41 14.53
N LEU A 134 -5.21 -5.20 13.75
CA LEU A 134 -5.52 -6.08 12.64
C LEU A 134 -4.74 -5.55 11.45
N LEU A 135 -3.46 -5.94 11.37
CA LEU A 135 -2.59 -5.41 10.35
C LEU A 135 -2.74 -6.22 9.07
N GLN A 136 -3.57 -5.73 8.16
CA GLN A 136 -3.45 -5.96 6.73
C GLN A 136 -3.11 -4.61 6.11
N THR A 137 -1.82 -4.33 5.94
CA THR A 137 -1.37 -3.12 5.26
C THR A 137 -1.57 -3.28 3.77
N PHE A 138 -2.32 -2.35 3.19
CA PHE A 138 -2.42 -2.20 1.75
C PHE A 138 -1.59 -1.00 1.33
N LEU A 139 -0.49 -1.28 0.65
CA LEU A 139 0.38 -0.26 0.10
C LEU A 139 0.01 -0.03 -1.36
N ASP A 140 -0.31 1.21 -1.68
CA ASP A 140 -0.62 1.65 -3.03
C ASP A 140 0.46 2.63 -3.51
N PHE A 141 1.16 2.24 -4.57
CA PHE A 141 2.13 3.06 -5.31
C PHE A 141 1.84 3.05 -6.82
N GLY A 142 0.64 2.63 -7.21
CA GLY A 142 0.14 2.78 -8.56
C GLY A 142 -0.26 4.22 -8.83
N VAL A 143 0.12 4.76 -9.99
CA VAL A 143 -0.35 6.06 -10.46
C VAL A 143 -1.50 5.84 -11.43
N TYR A 144 -2.71 6.01 -10.93
CA TYR A 144 -3.93 5.92 -11.73
C TYR A 144 -4.04 7.08 -12.72
N ASP A 145 -4.25 6.77 -14.00
CA ASP A 145 -4.45 7.71 -15.09
C ASP A 145 -5.90 7.62 -15.61
N PRO A 146 -6.81 8.48 -15.13
CA PRO A 146 -8.21 8.45 -15.56
C PRO A 146 -8.40 8.86 -17.03
N THR A 147 -7.35 9.37 -17.69
CA THR A 147 -7.40 9.76 -19.10
C THR A 147 -6.87 8.67 -20.05
N ALA A 148 -6.31 7.60 -19.49
CA ALA A 148 -5.85 6.45 -20.25
C ALA A 148 -7.03 5.70 -20.90
N SER A 149 -6.69 4.73 -21.73
CA SER A 149 -7.65 3.84 -22.39
C SER A 149 -7.63 2.51 -21.67
N GLU A 150 -8.78 2.07 -21.17
CA GLU A 150 -9.00 0.75 -20.59
C GLU A 150 -9.20 -0.26 -21.72
N ASP A 151 -8.36 -1.29 -21.82
CA ASP A 151 -8.39 -2.39 -22.81
C ASP A 151 -8.67 -1.91 -24.26
N ASP A 152 -7.98 -0.86 -24.69
CA ASP A 152 -8.18 -0.22 -26.01
C ASP A 152 -9.61 0.34 -26.27
N ALA A 153 -10.42 0.56 -25.23
CA ALA A 153 -11.78 1.12 -25.33
C ALA A 153 -11.82 2.61 -25.71
N GLY A 154 -10.67 3.27 -25.76
CA GLY A 154 -10.49 4.67 -26.14
C GLY A 154 -10.10 5.56 -24.95
N PRO A 155 -9.52 6.75 -25.20
CA PRO A 155 -9.06 7.63 -24.13
C PRO A 155 -10.17 8.08 -23.18
N GLY A 156 -9.86 8.15 -21.88
CA GLY A 156 -10.80 8.59 -20.84
C GLY A 156 -11.75 7.52 -20.33
N THR A 157 -11.63 6.28 -20.83
CA THR A 157 -12.42 5.13 -20.36
C THR A 157 -11.95 4.64 -19.00
N CYS A 158 -10.66 4.84 -18.68
CA CYS A 158 -10.14 4.52 -17.35
C CYS A 158 -10.73 5.35 -16.21
N GLY A 159 -11.54 6.39 -16.44
CA GLY A 159 -12.06 7.27 -15.39
C GLY A 159 -13.53 7.61 -15.51
N ASP A 160 -14.27 6.91 -16.37
CA ASP A 160 -15.70 7.15 -16.56
C ASP A 160 -16.57 6.31 -15.58
N GLY A 161 -15.94 5.44 -14.78
CA GLY A 161 -16.60 4.57 -13.82
C GLY A 161 -17.34 3.40 -14.46
N VAL A 162 -17.03 3.09 -15.72
CA VAL A 162 -17.56 1.98 -16.49
C VAL A 162 -16.39 1.09 -16.89
N GLY A 163 -16.40 -0.18 -16.47
CA GLY A 163 -15.44 -1.17 -16.97
C GLY A 163 -15.67 -1.47 -18.45
N ASN A 164 -14.99 -0.72 -19.31
CA ASN A 164 -15.10 -0.74 -20.76
C ASN A 164 -14.24 -1.83 -21.43
N GLY A 165 -13.48 -2.62 -20.67
CA GLY A 165 -12.58 -3.68 -21.15
C GLY A 165 -13.04 -5.13 -20.97
N GLY A 166 -14.09 -5.33 -20.17
CA GLY A 166 -14.81 -6.61 -20.12
C GLY A 166 -14.24 -7.68 -19.19
N ARG A 167 -13.45 -7.34 -18.15
CA ARG A 167 -12.95 -8.34 -17.19
C ARG A 167 -13.37 -8.21 -15.74
N ASP A 168 -13.46 -7.02 -15.15
CA ASP A 168 -13.77 -6.96 -13.70
C ASP A 168 -14.50 -5.68 -13.21
N GLY A 169 -14.81 -4.74 -14.11
CA GLY A 169 -15.76 -3.66 -13.85
C GLY A 169 -15.26 -2.56 -12.93
N VAL A 170 -13.94 -2.42 -12.72
CA VAL A 170 -13.35 -1.36 -11.90
C VAL A 170 -12.10 -0.80 -12.56
N ASP A 171 -12.20 0.41 -13.09
CA ASP A 171 -11.18 1.06 -13.91
C ASP A 171 -9.79 1.13 -13.25
N ARG A 172 -9.73 1.14 -11.91
CA ARG A 172 -8.46 1.23 -11.18
C ARG A 172 -7.67 -0.08 -11.14
N THR A 173 -8.30 -1.22 -11.39
CA THR A 173 -7.59 -2.52 -11.37
C THR A 173 -7.10 -2.97 -12.72
N ASP A 174 -7.44 -2.23 -13.78
CA ASP A 174 -6.97 -2.51 -15.13
C ASP A 174 -5.52 -2.07 -15.31
N ASP A 175 -4.73 -2.96 -15.93
CA ASP A 175 -3.27 -2.84 -16.08
C ASP A 175 -2.85 -1.59 -16.88
N ASP A 176 -3.71 -1.09 -17.77
CA ASP A 176 -3.47 0.08 -18.61
C ASP A 176 -4.03 1.39 -18.04
N CYS A 177 -4.82 1.32 -16.97
CA CYS A 177 -5.29 2.48 -16.23
C CYS A 177 -4.35 2.89 -15.08
N VAL A 178 -3.38 2.04 -14.74
CA VAL A 178 -2.42 2.30 -13.65
C VAL A 178 -0.99 2.17 -14.15
N ARG A 179 -0.24 3.28 -14.05
CA ARG A 179 1.20 3.25 -14.25
C ARG A 179 1.91 2.85 -12.96
N VAL A 180 2.73 1.81 -13.02
CA VAL A 180 3.56 1.36 -11.90
C VAL A 180 5.02 1.70 -12.16
N ASP A 181 5.50 2.78 -11.53
CA ASP A 181 6.86 3.29 -11.74
C ASP A 181 7.91 2.60 -10.86
N LEU A 182 7.50 1.95 -9.76
CA LEU A 182 8.38 1.27 -8.81
C LEU A 182 8.34 -0.24 -9.00
N THR A 183 9.49 -0.90 -8.83
CA THR A 183 9.53 -2.36 -8.85
C THR A 183 9.56 -2.90 -7.42
N TYR A 184 8.58 -3.71 -7.05
CA TYR A 184 8.60 -4.47 -5.81
C TYR A 184 9.53 -5.68 -5.92
N ILE A 185 10.36 -5.88 -4.89
CA ILE A 185 11.30 -6.99 -4.78
C ILE A 185 10.86 -7.85 -3.60
N ALA A 186 10.05 -8.86 -3.89
CA ALA A 186 9.57 -9.80 -2.89
C ALA A 186 10.72 -10.55 -2.20
N SER A 187 10.68 -10.62 -0.87
CA SER A 187 11.58 -11.48 -0.09
C SER A 187 11.28 -12.96 -0.35
N ALA A 188 12.22 -13.83 0.03
CA ALA A 188 12.02 -15.28 -0.07
C ALA A 188 10.83 -15.74 0.80
N SER A 189 10.61 -15.10 1.95
CA SER A 189 9.48 -15.35 2.84
C SER A 189 8.73 -14.07 3.19
N ALA A 190 7.41 -14.17 3.37
CA ALA A 190 6.59 -13.05 3.84
C ALA A 190 6.99 -12.58 5.25
N VAL A 191 7.49 -13.49 6.11
CA VAL A 191 7.91 -13.15 7.48
C VAL A 191 9.19 -12.30 7.52
N ASP A 192 9.98 -12.29 6.45
CA ASP A 192 11.14 -11.39 6.34
C ASP A 192 10.70 -9.93 6.16
N GLU A 193 9.50 -9.74 5.62
CA GLU A 193 8.89 -8.43 5.37
C GLU A 193 8.00 -7.99 6.52
N ILE A 194 7.34 -8.94 7.20
CA ILE A 194 6.45 -8.67 8.32
C ILE A 194 7.22 -8.86 9.63
N VAL A 195 7.88 -7.79 10.07
CA VAL A 195 8.68 -7.77 11.30
C VAL A 195 7.86 -7.54 12.57
N TRP A 196 6.55 -7.80 12.50
CA TRP A 196 5.63 -7.66 13.62
C TRP A 196 5.93 -8.71 14.69
N ALA A 197 6.45 -8.25 15.84
CA ALA A 197 6.96 -9.12 16.90
C ALA A 197 5.93 -10.12 17.47
N ASP A 198 4.65 -9.77 17.46
CA ASP A 198 3.57 -10.59 18.01
C ASP A 198 2.95 -11.54 16.96
N LEU A 199 3.41 -11.46 15.70
CA LEU A 199 2.92 -12.31 14.63
C LEU A 199 3.65 -13.65 14.63
N SER A 200 2.90 -14.75 14.65
CA SER A 200 3.49 -16.08 14.48
C SER A 200 3.99 -16.25 13.04
N GLU A 201 5.13 -16.91 12.85
CA GLU A 201 5.73 -17.12 11.52
C GLU A 201 4.77 -17.80 10.52
N GLY A 202 3.83 -18.63 10.99
CA GLY A 202 2.84 -19.31 10.17
C GLY A 202 1.63 -18.45 9.76
N THR A 203 1.56 -17.20 10.20
CA THR A 203 0.39 -16.31 9.97
C THR A 203 0.70 -15.10 9.09
N GLY A 204 1.94 -14.96 8.60
CA GLY A 204 2.31 -13.90 7.67
C GLY A 204 1.64 -14.07 6.30
N LEU A 205 1.13 -12.97 5.77
CA LEU A 205 0.49 -12.87 4.46
C LEU A 205 1.18 -11.84 3.60
N ARG A 206 1.39 -12.21 2.35
CA ARG A 206 1.79 -11.32 1.26
C ARG A 206 0.95 -11.64 0.04
N ALA A 207 0.40 -10.63 -0.61
CA ALA A 207 -0.23 -10.75 -1.91
C ALA A 207 -0.03 -9.49 -2.74
N GLU A 208 0.17 -9.66 -4.05
CA GLU A 208 0.03 -8.58 -5.03
C GLU A 208 -1.41 -8.60 -5.51
N MET A 209 -2.16 -7.54 -5.22
CA MET A 209 -3.61 -7.48 -5.43
C MET A 209 -3.98 -6.81 -6.76
N GLY A 210 -3.01 -6.18 -7.40
CA GLY A 210 -3.12 -5.48 -8.67
C GLY A 210 -1.88 -4.62 -8.93
N PRO A 211 -1.85 -3.90 -10.06
CA PRO A 211 -0.75 -3.00 -10.41
C PRO A 211 -0.45 -1.98 -9.30
N GLY A 212 0.75 -2.07 -8.71
CA GLY A 212 1.18 -1.15 -7.66
C GLY A 212 0.44 -1.29 -6.33
N LEU A 213 -0.34 -2.35 -6.14
CA LEU A 213 -1.11 -2.61 -4.93
C LEU A 213 -0.61 -3.87 -4.21
N LEU A 214 0.00 -3.69 -3.04
CA LEU A 214 0.55 -4.77 -2.22
C LEU A 214 -0.23 -4.92 -0.92
N MET A 215 -0.55 -6.15 -0.56
CA MET A 215 -1.09 -6.52 0.74
C MET A 215 -0.03 -7.27 1.55
N HIS A 216 0.28 -6.75 2.73
CA HIS A 216 1.11 -7.43 3.75
C HIS A 216 0.38 -7.47 5.08
N GLY A 217 0.62 -8.50 5.89
CA GLY A 217 0.00 -8.53 7.20
C GLY A 217 -0.06 -9.88 7.86
N GLY A 218 -0.90 -10.00 8.87
CA GLY A 218 -1.19 -11.24 9.55
C GLY A 218 -2.60 -11.77 9.26
N LEU A 219 -2.78 -13.09 9.21
CA LEU A 219 -4.11 -13.74 9.32
C LEU A 219 -4.72 -13.61 10.72
N THR A 220 -4.25 -12.68 11.55
CA THR A 220 -4.65 -12.50 12.95
C THR A 220 -6.14 -12.22 13.10
N GLY A 221 -6.79 -11.71 12.05
CA GLY A 221 -8.23 -11.47 11.96
C GLY A 221 -9.12 -12.70 11.73
N LEU A 222 -8.56 -13.84 11.34
CA LEU A 222 -9.36 -14.97 10.85
C LEU A 222 -9.59 -16.08 11.87
N VAL A 223 -8.81 -16.14 12.95
CA VAL A 223 -8.86 -17.23 13.93
C VAL A 223 -9.02 -16.68 15.35
N PRO A 224 -10.23 -16.70 15.92
CA PRO A 224 -10.45 -16.35 17.32
C PRO A 224 -9.77 -17.33 18.30
N PRO A 225 -9.30 -16.86 19.47
CA PRO A 225 -9.26 -15.46 19.89
C PRO A 225 -8.20 -14.69 19.09
N LEU A 226 -8.56 -13.49 18.63
CA LEU A 226 -7.67 -12.64 17.84
C LEU A 226 -6.50 -12.21 18.75
N PRO A 227 -5.24 -12.42 18.35
CA PRO A 227 -4.12 -12.09 19.20
C PRO A 227 -4.09 -10.57 19.44
N THR A 228 -3.93 -10.18 20.71
CA THR A 228 -3.75 -8.77 21.06
C THR A 228 -2.32 -8.35 20.85
N SER A 229 -2.12 -7.24 20.15
CA SER A 229 -0.80 -6.63 19.92
C SER A 229 -0.89 -5.14 20.16
N ASN A 230 -0.04 -4.65 21.05
CA ASN A 230 0.23 -3.23 21.25
C ASN A 230 1.59 -2.84 20.65
N ALA A 231 2.11 -3.65 19.71
CA ALA A 231 3.39 -3.42 19.09
C ALA A 231 3.45 -2.02 18.45
N THR A 232 4.49 -1.28 18.82
CA THR A 232 4.90 -0.01 18.20
C THR A 232 6.24 -0.20 17.49
N GLY A 233 6.57 0.72 16.59
CA GLY A 233 7.73 0.62 15.72
C GLY A 233 7.40 0.00 14.37
N ILE A 234 8.43 -0.46 13.66
CA ILE A 234 8.29 -1.01 12.31
C ILE A 234 7.58 -2.36 12.40
N VAL A 235 6.52 -2.53 11.62
CA VAL A 235 5.71 -3.76 11.56
C VAL A 235 5.76 -4.44 10.20
N VAL A 236 6.01 -3.68 9.13
CA VAL A 236 6.17 -4.19 7.76
C VAL A 236 7.31 -3.45 7.06
N ARG A 237 8.06 -4.16 6.23
CA ARG A 237 9.13 -3.66 5.36
C ARG A 237 8.89 -4.14 3.93
N PHE A 238 9.01 -3.22 2.98
CA PHE A 238 8.91 -3.47 1.56
C PHE A 238 10.23 -3.12 0.90
N GLN A 239 10.80 -4.06 0.16
CA GLN A 239 11.95 -3.75 -0.69
C GLN A 239 11.43 -3.27 -2.05
N LEU A 240 11.76 -2.03 -2.40
CA LEU A 240 11.33 -1.39 -3.64
C LEU A 240 12.55 -0.90 -4.42
N ARG A 241 12.39 -0.74 -5.73
CA ARG A 241 13.42 -0.20 -6.62
C ARG A 241 12.90 0.98 -7.41
N CYS A 242 13.66 2.07 -7.42
CA CYS A 242 13.42 3.21 -8.29
C CYS A 242 13.75 2.85 -9.76
N PRO A 243 13.02 3.43 -10.73
CA PRO A 243 13.35 3.27 -12.13
C PRO A 243 14.65 4.01 -12.48
N ALA A 244 15.17 3.75 -13.69
CA ALA A 244 16.39 4.40 -14.18
C ALA A 244 16.18 5.88 -14.59
N ASN A 245 14.94 6.34 -14.66
CA ASN A 245 14.56 7.71 -14.98
C ASN A 245 14.03 8.42 -13.75
N ALA A 246 14.17 9.74 -13.71
CA ALA A 246 13.60 10.53 -12.62
C ALA A 246 12.08 10.40 -12.61
N THR A 247 11.51 10.13 -11.44
CA THR A 247 10.05 10.01 -11.26
C THR A 247 9.62 10.50 -9.88
N ARG A 248 8.34 10.84 -9.77
CA ARG A 248 7.67 11.18 -8.51
C ARG A 248 6.47 10.26 -8.35
N VAL A 249 6.45 9.46 -7.29
CA VAL A 249 5.43 8.43 -7.07
C VAL A 249 4.75 8.68 -5.73
N PRO A 250 3.43 8.97 -5.70
CA PRO A 250 2.70 8.98 -4.44
C PRO A 250 2.63 7.56 -3.89
N ILE A 251 2.89 7.40 -2.59
CA ILE A 251 2.75 6.14 -1.88
C ILE A 251 1.78 6.37 -0.72
N THR A 252 0.72 5.56 -0.70
CA THR A 252 -0.35 5.67 0.30
C THR A 252 -0.54 4.33 1.01
N LEU A 253 -0.77 4.38 2.32
CA LEU A 253 -1.26 3.24 3.07
C LEU A 253 -2.78 3.32 3.07
N LEU A 254 -3.44 2.37 2.42
CA LEU A 254 -4.90 2.35 2.35
C LEU A 254 -5.49 1.97 3.70
N VAL A 255 -6.53 2.70 4.09
CA VAL A 255 -7.29 2.45 5.31
C VAL A 255 -8.35 1.39 5.08
N TYR A 256 -8.91 0.87 6.16
CA TYR A 256 -10.03 -0.06 6.09
C TYR A 256 -11.25 0.54 5.36
N ASP A 257 -11.93 -0.30 4.58
CA ASP A 257 -13.01 0.06 3.63
C ASP A 257 -12.59 1.01 2.49
N ASP A 258 -11.29 1.18 2.21
CA ASP A 258 -10.85 1.90 1.02
C ASP A 258 -11.33 1.17 -0.25
N PRO A 259 -12.01 1.87 -1.19
CA PRO A 259 -12.56 1.25 -2.39
C PRO A 259 -11.48 0.60 -3.27
N VAL A 260 -10.24 1.07 -3.20
CA VAL A 260 -9.11 0.53 -3.96
C VAL A 260 -8.65 -0.82 -3.41
N ALA A 261 -8.69 -1.01 -2.08
CA ALA A 261 -8.23 -2.24 -1.45
C ALA A 261 -9.14 -3.44 -1.74
N LYS A 262 -10.39 -3.19 -2.19
CA LYS A 262 -11.48 -4.19 -2.42
C LYS A 262 -11.75 -5.12 -1.21
N THR A 263 -11.06 -4.92 -0.09
CA THR A 263 -10.97 -5.79 1.08
C THR A 263 -10.61 -4.95 2.33
N ASN A 264 -10.17 -5.58 3.41
CA ASN A 264 -9.82 -4.89 4.65
C ASN A 264 -8.44 -4.20 4.53
N GLY A 265 -8.43 -2.88 4.32
CA GLY A 265 -7.21 -2.08 4.50
C GLY A 265 -6.73 -2.01 5.96
N SER A 266 -5.83 -1.06 6.24
CA SER A 266 -5.20 -0.94 7.56
C SER A 266 -6.19 -0.47 8.64
N VAL A 267 -6.25 -1.13 9.79
CA VAL A 267 -7.14 -0.77 10.92
C VAL A 267 -6.62 -1.24 12.27
N PHE A 268 -6.86 -0.44 13.31
CA PHE A 268 -6.78 -0.89 14.70
C PHE A 268 -8.17 -1.33 15.15
N VAL A 269 -8.28 -2.51 15.77
CA VAL A 269 -9.56 -3.03 16.25
C VAL A 269 -9.47 -3.23 17.75
N GLU A 270 -10.43 -2.68 18.50
CA GLU A 270 -10.47 -2.87 19.95
C GLU A 270 -10.63 -4.35 20.32
N ALA A 271 -10.09 -4.79 21.46
CA ALA A 271 -10.05 -6.20 21.86
C ALA A 271 -11.43 -6.87 21.94
N ASP A 272 -12.48 -6.10 22.21
CA ASP A 272 -13.87 -6.57 22.22
C ASP A 272 -14.55 -6.51 20.84
N THR A 273 -13.79 -6.16 19.79
CA THR A 273 -14.21 -5.96 18.39
C THR A 273 -15.26 -4.87 18.17
N SER A 274 -15.62 -4.12 19.22
CA SER A 274 -16.73 -3.16 19.18
C SER A 274 -16.39 -1.89 18.42
N ARG A 275 -15.10 -1.54 18.33
CA ARG A 275 -14.60 -0.32 17.71
C ARG A 275 -13.46 -0.60 16.76
N LYS A 276 -13.57 -0.03 15.56
CA LYS A 276 -12.52 0.04 14.54
C LYS A 276 -12.01 1.48 14.49
N VAL A 277 -10.69 1.65 14.53
CA VAL A 277 -10.02 2.94 14.42
C VAL A 277 -9.15 2.90 13.18
N ALA A 278 -9.53 3.71 12.17
CA ALA A 278 -8.71 3.89 10.99
C ALA A 278 -7.39 4.57 11.39
N PRO A 279 -6.24 4.06 10.93
CA PRO A 279 -4.96 4.65 11.27
C PRO A 279 -4.86 6.04 10.63
N ASN A 280 -4.40 7.02 11.41
CA ASN A 280 -4.00 8.30 10.87
C ASN A 280 -2.62 8.15 10.20
N VAL A 281 -2.59 8.16 8.86
CA VAL A 281 -1.37 8.00 8.06
C VAL A 281 -1.34 9.07 6.99
N ALA A 282 -0.25 9.84 6.95
CA ALA A 282 0.00 10.76 5.85
C ALA A 282 0.61 9.99 4.67
N PRO A 283 0.15 10.22 3.42
CA PRO A 283 0.83 9.71 2.25
C PRO A 283 2.21 10.37 2.12
N ILE A 284 3.13 9.67 1.46
CA ILE A 284 4.44 10.21 1.09
C ILE A 284 4.54 10.34 -0.43
N THR A 285 5.37 11.25 -0.90
CA THR A 285 5.81 11.33 -2.29
C THR A 285 7.25 10.83 -2.37
N LEU A 286 7.45 9.71 -3.05
CA LEU A 286 8.77 9.22 -3.37
C LEU A 286 9.31 9.96 -4.59
N ILE A 287 10.54 10.45 -4.51
CA ILE A 287 11.26 11.15 -5.56
C ILE A 287 12.50 10.31 -5.88
N CYS A 288 12.52 9.74 -7.08
CA CYS A 288 13.68 9.03 -7.60
C CYS A 288 14.51 10.02 -8.42
N GLU A 289 15.73 10.37 -7.98
CA GLU A 289 16.61 11.36 -8.66
C GLU A 289 18.12 11.07 -8.53
#